data_AF-A0A078RB15-F1
#
_entry.id   AF-A0A078RB15-F1
#
_cell.length_a   1.000
_cell.length_b   1.000
_cell.length_c   1.000
_cell.angle_alpha   90.00
_cell.angle_beta   90.00
_cell.angle_gamma   90.00
#
_symmetry.space_group_name_H-M   'P 1'
#
loop_
_entity.id
_entity.type
_entity.pdbx_description
1 polymer ?
#
loop_
_entity_poly.entity_id
_entity_poly.type
_entity_poly.pdbx_seq_one_letter_code
_entity_poly.pdbx_strand_id
1 'polypeptide(L)'
;MKILLYFFARYLLAPLFVAVMIFVLTGIKTIKSKLSLKKLIIFILLASIAVSLPSLFGFLKNEYVWGGLTFTILSYILLGALFCKLSTSDLFGAIGIGSSRTAVILTLTTICALGGWCYYLLFELISKLPYSLWNTTNILWFAIPYLIMYSRTLFLDIPHPIYTPWELSYGTFDRKYWDNIDNFGFRTVKVKIKRNIKDPTYASLVVRLPNEISLGNWFNWVIEDQNRRFPQNKIETEKEDMQIGWMFYTSKWFNFPLFIRILDPTLTSEGNKIKNNQTIYIRRVQVETKTS
;
A
#
# COMPACT_ATOMS: atom_id res chain seq x y z
N MET A 1 37.02 -18.75 -23.52
CA MET A 1 35.59 -18.47 -23.22
C MET A 1 35.37 -17.88 -21.82
N LYS A 2 35.84 -18.50 -20.73
CA LYS A 2 35.64 -17.99 -19.35
C LYS A 2 36.18 -16.58 -19.09
N ILE A 3 37.37 -16.26 -19.61
CA ILE A 3 37.99 -14.92 -19.48
C ILE A 3 37.15 -13.84 -20.18
N LEU A 4 36.61 -14.15 -21.36
CA LEU A 4 35.79 -13.23 -22.14
C LEU A 4 34.43 -13.00 -21.47
N LEU A 5 33.83 -14.07 -20.91
CA LEU A 5 32.60 -13.99 -20.13
C LEU A 5 32.79 -13.15 -18.85
N TYR A 6 33.91 -13.34 -18.15
CA TYR A 6 34.26 -12.57 -16.97
C TYR A 6 34.47 -11.09 -17.30
N PHE A 7 35.23 -10.80 -18.35
CA PHE A 7 35.41 -9.42 -18.83
C PHE A 7 34.09 -8.77 -19.20
N PHE A 8 33.23 -9.48 -19.93
CA PHE A 8 31.91 -9.00 -20.30
C PHE A 8 31.04 -8.69 -19.09
N ALA A 9 30.93 -9.64 -18.15
CA ALA A 9 30.14 -9.48 -16.93
C ALA A 9 30.66 -8.33 -16.06
N ARG A 10 31.99 -8.18 -15.95
CA ARG A 10 32.63 -7.20 -15.10
C ARG A 10 32.61 -5.78 -15.68
N TYR A 11 32.79 -5.61 -17.00
CA TYR A 11 33.00 -4.29 -17.58
C TYR A 11 31.93 -3.84 -18.59
N LEU A 12 31.24 -4.77 -19.26
CA LEU A 12 30.31 -4.42 -20.34
C LEU A 12 28.83 -4.53 -19.95
N LEU A 13 28.50 -5.38 -18.97
CA LEU A 13 27.12 -5.66 -18.61
C LEU A 13 26.34 -4.42 -18.17
N ALA A 14 26.91 -3.59 -17.28
CA ALA A 14 26.25 -2.40 -16.78
C ALA A 14 26.11 -1.29 -17.86
N PRO A 15 27.14 -0.94 -18.64
CA PRO A 15 26.98 -0.03 -19.78
C PRO A 15 25.93 -0.49 -20.80
N LEU A 16 25.89 -1.79 -21.12
CA LEU A 16 24.89 -2.36 -22.01
C LEU A 16 23.48 -2.22 -21.43
N PHE A 17 23.32 -2.54 -20.14
CA PHE A 17 22.04 -2.37 -19.44
C PHE A 17 21.56 -0.92 -19.45
N VAL A 18 22.47 0.05 -19.24
CA VAL A 18 22.14 1.49 -19.32
C VAL A 18 21.67 1.87 -20.73
N ALA A 19 22.34 1.39 -21.78
CA ALA A 19 21.91 1.64 -23.15
C ALA A 19 20.50 1.10 -23.42
N VAL A 20 20.20 -0.11 -22.94
CA VAL A 20 18.85 -0.70 -23.03
C VAL A 20 17.83 0.13 -22.25
N MET A 21 18.15 0.57 -21.04
CA MET A 21 17.23 1.38 -20.23
C MET A 21 16.94 2.75 -20.83
N ILE A 22 17.94 3.41 -21.41
CA ILE A 22 17.75 4.66 -22.14
C ILE A 22 16.86 4.43 -23.36
N PHE A 23 17.05 3.34 -24.10
CA PHE A 23 16.19 2.98 -25.22
C PHE A 23 14.73 2.79 -24.77
N VAL A 24 14.49 2.05 -23.67
CA VAL A 24 13.15 1.88 -23.09
C VAL A 24 12.54 3.23 -22.69
N LEU A 25 13.32 4.12 -22.07
CA LEU A 25 12.87 5.48 -21.71
C LEU A 25 12.42 6.29 -22.94
N THR A 26 13.15 6.22 -24.06
CA THR A 26 12.76 6.90 -25.30
C THR A 26 11.48 6.33 -25.94
N GLY A 27 11.14 5.07 -25.64
CA GLY A 27 9.93 4.41 -26.12
C GLY A 27 8.63 4.85 -25.42
N ILE A 28 8.73 5.54 -24.27
CA ILE A 28 7.55 5.95 -23.49
C ILE A 28 6.84 7.13 -24.18
N LYS A 29 5.65 6.86 -24.73
CA LYS A 29 4.83 7.84 -25.49
C LYS A 29 4.60 9.16 -24.74
N THR A 30 4.40 9.12 -23.42
CA THR A 30 4.08 10.29 -22.60
C THR A 30 5.23 11.29 -22.41
N ILE A 31 6.47 10.84 -22.62
CA ILE A 31 7.66 11.69 -22.48
C ILE A 31 8.41 11.90 -23.80
N LYS A 32 8.13 11.09 -24.83
CA LYS A 32 8.88 11.09 -26.11
C LYS A 32 9.03 12.48 -26.74
N SER A 33 8.01 13.33 -26.71
CA SER A 33 8.06 14.68 -27.29
C SER A 33 8.72 15.73 -26.41
N LYS A 34 8.85 15.48 -25.10
CA LYS A 34 9.40 16.43 -24.10
C LYS A 34 10.81 16.06 -23.65
N LEU A 35 11.24 14.83 -23.95
CA LEU A 35 12.49 14.26 -23.46
C LEU A 35 13.71 14.91 -24.13
N SER A 36 14.59 15.48 -23.33
CA SER A 36 15.90 15.95 -23.80
C SER A 36 16.99 14.91 -23.49
N LEU A 37 17.27 14.05 -24.46
CA LEU A 37 18.24 12.94 -24.31
C LEU A 37 19.61 13.39 -23.79
N LYS A 38 20.13 14.50 -24.31
CA LYS A 38 21.42 15.06 -23.88
C LYS A 38 21.42 15.37 -22.37
N LYS A 39 20.37 16.02 -21.86
CA LYS A 39 20.27 16.37 -20.43
C LYS A 39 20.07 15.13 -19.57
N LEU A 40 19.28 14.16 -20.04
CA LEU A 40 19.08 12.88 -19.35
C LEU A 40 20.40 12.13 -19.18
N ILE A 41 21.18 11.98 -20.26
CA ILE A 41 22.47 11.27 -20.22
C ILE A 41 23.44 11.97 -19.27
N ILE A 42 23.57 13.30 -19.37
CA ILE A 42 24.42 14.08 -18.47
C ILE A 42 23.98 13.89 -17.01
N PHE A 43 22.67 13.94 -16.75
CA PHE A 43 22.13 13.74 -15.41
C PHE A 43 22.44 12.34 -14.87
N ILE A 44 22.20 11.29 -15.65
CA ILE A 44 22.49 9.90 -15.24
C ILE A 44 23.98 9.73 -14.93
N LEU A 45 24.86 10.27 -15.76
CA LEU A 45 26.31 10.19 -15.55
C LEU A 45 26.73 10.89 -14.24
N LEU A 46 26.31 12.14 -14.05
CA LEU A 46 26.63 12.90 -12.84
C LEU A 46 26.05 12.26 -11.58
N ALA A 47 24.80 11.81 -11.63
CA ALA A 47 24.16 11.14 -10.51
C ALA A 47 24.84 9.80 -10.19
N SER A 48 25.24 9.03 -11.20
CA SER A 48 25.93 7.75 -11.00
C SER A 48 27.32 7.94 -10.38
N ILE A 49 28.02 9.01 -10.75
CA ILE A 49 29.28 9.41 -10.09
C ILE A 49 29.01 9.79 -8.63
N ALA A 50 28.00 10.61 -8.35
CA ALA A 50 27.66 10.99 -6.97
C ALA A 50 27.29 9.78 -6.10
N VAL A 51 26.52 8.83 -6.66
CA VAL A 51 26.10 7.59 -6.00
C VAL A 51 27.25 6.60 -5.81
N SER A 52 28.33 6.70 -6.59
CA SER A 52 29.52 5.87 -6.38
C SER A 52 30.48 6.44 -5.35
N LEU A 53 30.42 7.73 -5.00
CA LEU A 53 31.32 8.37 -4.02
C LEU A 53 31.38 7.68 -2.64
N PRO A 54 30.28 7.14 -2.07
CA PRO A 54 30.35 6.38 -0.83
C PRO A 54 31.29 5.16 -0.88
N SER A 55 31.70 4.70 -2.07
CA SER A 55 32.73 3.64 -2.22
C SER A 55 34.09 4.04 -1.66
N LEU A 56 34.38 5.35 -1.58
CA LEU A 56 35.64 5.86 -1.05
C LEU A 56 35.83 5.52 0.44
N PHE A 57 34.75 5.26 1.18
CA PHE A 57 34.86 4.73 2.55
C PHE A 57 35.59 3.37 2.59
N GLY A 58 35.74 2.69 1.46
CA GLY A 58 36.62 1.51 1.32
C GLY A 58 38.09 1.75 1.69
N PHE A 59 38.56 3.00 1.76
CA PHE A 59 39.90 3.33 2.30
C PHE A 59 40.08 2.88 3.76
N LEU A 60 38.98 2.75 4.51
CA LEU A 60 38.97 2.25 5.89
C LEU A 60 39.33 0.76 6.00
N LYS A 61 39.31 0.01 4.89
CA LYS A 61 39.62 -1.42 4.82
C LYS A 61 38.85 -2.21 5.89
N ASN A 62 39.52 -2.81 6.87
CA ASN A 62 38.87 -3.64 7.89
C ASN A 62 37.92 -2.82 8.80
N GLU A 63 38.21 -1.54 9.03
CA GLU A 63 37.35 -0.64 9.81
C GLU A 63 36.07 -0.23 9.06
N TYR A 64 35.98 -0.57 7.77
CA TYR A 64 34.78 -0.34 6.98
C TYR A 64 33.54 -0.99 7.59
N VAL A 65 33.68 -2.18 8.18
CA VAL A 65 32.54 -2.93 8.74
C VAL A 65 31.89 -2.20 9.91
N TRP A 66 32.71 -1.56 10.77
CA TRP A 66 32.23 -0.92 11.99
C TRP A 66 31.69 0.49 11.76
N GLY A 67 32.43 1.31 11.00
CA GLY A 67 32.06 2.71 10.75
C GLY A 67 31.71 3.01 9.30
N GLY A 68 32.50 2.50 8.36
CA GLY A 68 32.35 2.80 6.94
C GLY A 68 30.98 2.46 6.37
N LEU A 69 30.44 1.30 6.75
CA LEU A 69 29.11 0.84 6.32
C LEU A 69 28.00 1.78 6.79
N THR A 70 28.04 2.23 8.06
CA THR A 70 27.08 3.19 8.59
C THR A 70 27.15 4.52 7.84
N PHE A 71 28.36 5.02 7.56
CA PHE A 71 28.52 6.24 6.76
C PHE A 71 28.05 6.04 5.31
N THR A 72 28.29 4.89 4.70
CA THR A 72 27.79 4.55 3.36
C THR A 72 26.26 4.60 3.32
N ILE A 73 25.58 3.95 4.28
CA ILE A 73 24.10 3.94 4.34
C ILE A 73 23.54 5.35 4.57
N LEU A 74 24.10 6.10 5.53
CA LEU A 74 23.70 7.49 5.79
C LEU A 74 23.86 8.36 4.54
N SER A 75 24.98 8.21 3.83
CA SER A 75 25.22 8.92 2.57
C SER A 75 24.18 8.57 1.52
N TYR A 76 23.79 7.30 1.41
CA TYR A 76 22.75 6.88 0.46
C TYR A 76 21.36 7.42 0.81
N ILE A 77 20.99 7.47 2.08
CA ILE A 77 19.72 8.07 2.51
C ILE A 77 19.70 9.56 2.18
N LEU A 78 20.80 10.29 2.43
CA LEU A 78 20.93 11.72 2.10
C LEU A 78 20.87 11.96 0.59
N LEU A 79 21.59 11.17 -0.20
CA LEU A 79 21.54 11.24 -1.66
C LEU A 79 20.14 10.90 -2.19
N GLY A 80 19.47 9.91 -1.60
CA GLY A 80 18.10 9.55 -1.98
C GLY A 80 17.10 10.65 -1.66
N ALA A 81 17.26 11.34 -0.51
CA ALA A 81 16.45 12.52 -0.18
C ALA A 81 16.71 13.68 -1.15
N LEU A 82 17.97 13.90 -1.55
CA LEU A 82 18.32 14.87 -2.60
C LEU A 82 17.66 14.50 -3.93
N PHE A 83 17.69 13.22 -4.31
CA PHE A 83 17.02 12.73 -5.52
C PHE A 83 15.51 12.99 -5.48
N CYS A 84 14.86 12.80 -4.33
CA CYS A 84 13.44 13.14 -4.16
C CYS A 84 13.19 14.63 -4.44
N LYS A 85 14.00 15.52 -3.87
CA LYS A 85 13.91 16.96 -4.10
C LYS A 85 14.12 17.33 -5.57
N LEU A 86 15.08 16.68 -6.23
CA LEU A 86 15.34 16.87 -7.66
C LEU A 86 14.16 16.39 -8.52
N SER A 87 13.52 15.28 -8.12
CA SER A 87 12.38 14.70 -8.86
C SER A 87 11.16 15.62 -8.93
N THR A 88 11.00 16.51 -7.95
CA THR A 88 9.93 17.53 -7.90
C THR A 88 10.37 18.89 -8.42
N SER A 89 11.64 19.05 -8.81
CA SER A 89 12.20 20.34 -9.25
C SER A 89 12.12 20.55 -10.76
N ASP A 90 12.37 21.79 -11.20
CA ASP A 90 12.40 22.18 -12.61
C ASP A 90 13.44 21.41 -13.43
N LEU A 91 14.46 20.82 -12.80
CA LEU A 91 15.46 20.00 -13.49
C LEU A 91 14.81 18.78 -14.16
N PHE A 92 13.91 18.08 -13.46
CA PHE A 92 13.21 16.92 -14.02
C PHE A 92 12.17 17.34 -15.07
N GLY A 93 11.61 18.54 -14.92
CA GLY A 93 10.80 19.20 -15.95
C GLY A 93 11.63 19.48 -17.22
N ALA A 94 12.82 20.04 -17.08
CA ALA A 94 13.73 20.38 -18.17
C ALA A 94 14.31 19.16 -18.89
N ILE A 95 14.46 18.02 -18.18
CA ILE A 95 14.82 16.73 -18.77
C ILE A 95 13.63 16.13 -19.54
N GLY A 96 12.39 16.41 -19.12
CA GLY A 96 11.18 15.92 -19.74
C GLY A 96 10.65 14.60 -19.15
N ILE A 97 11.13 14.21 -17.96
CA ILE A 97 10.72 12.98 -17.26
C ILE A 97 9.77 13.23 -16.08
N GLY A 98 9.68 14.47 -15.59
CA GLY A 98 8.88 14.82 -14.39
C GLY A 98 7.38 14.53 -14.53
N SER A 99 6.84 14.45 -15.75
CA SER A 99 5.44 14.13 -16.00
C SER A 99 5.08 12.64 -15.84
N SER A 100 6.08 11.75 -15.82
CA SER A 100 5.84 10.30 -15.82
C SER A 100 6.54 9.62 -14.67
N ARG A 101 5.74 9.09 -13.72
CA ARG A 101 6.24 8.35 -12.56
C ARG A 101 7.08 7.13 -12.99
N THR A 102 6.72 6.47 -14.09
CA THR A 102 7.48 5.32 -14.62
C THR A 102 8.84 5.74 -15.18
N ALA A 103 8.93 6.90 -15.84
CA ALA A 103 10.19 7.42 -16.35
C ALA A 103 11.16 7.78 -15.21
N VAL A 104 10.65 8.32 -14.10
CA VAL A 104 11.46 8.60 -12.90
C VAL A 104 11.99 7.32 -12.28
N ILE A 105 11.16 6.28 -12.13
CA ILE A 105 11.58 4.97 -11.58
C ILE A 105 12.64 4.30 -12.48
N LEU A 106 12.46 4.35 -13.80
CA LEU A 106 13.44 3.82 -14.74
C LEU A 106 14.76 4.60 -14.69
N THR A 107 14.70 5.92 -14.56
CA THR A 107 15.90 6.77 -14.39
C THR A 107 16.62 6.43 -13.08
N LEU A 108 15.89 6.30 -11.97
CA LEU A 108 16.42 5.87 -10.68
C LEU A 108 17.11 4.50 -10.79
N THR A 109 16.46 3.54 -11.45
CA THR A 109 17.00 2.19 -11.67
C THR A 109 18.28 2.23 -12.50
N THR A 110 18.32 3.07 -13.52
CA THR A 110 19.50 3.26 -14.39
C THR A 110 20.67 3.85 -13.61
N ILE A 111 20.41 4.83 -12.73
CA ILE A 111 21.42 5.42 -11.83
C ILE A 111 21.93 4.38 -10.83
N CYS A 112 21.05 3.57 -10.23
CA CYS A 112 21.48 2.49 -9.32
C CYS A 112 22.35 1.46 -10.04
N ALA A 113 22.01 1.08 -11.27
CA ALA A 113 22.80 0.10 -12.04
C ALA A 113 24.19 0.65 -12.40
N LEU A 114 24.26 1.86 -12.98
CA LEU A 114 25.53 2.46 -13.39
C LEU A 114 26.37 2.88 -12.19
N GLY A 115 25.74 3.55 -11.20
CA GLY A 115 26.40 3.96 -9.96
C GLY A 115 26.89 2.77 -9.15
N GLY A 116 26.13 1.67 -9.10
CA GLY A 116 26.52 0.44 -8.40
C GLY A 116 27.67 -0.27 -9.08
N TRP A 117 27.70 -0.27 -10.41
CA TRP A 117 28.83 -0.77 -11.17
C TRP A 117 30.10 0.06 -10.92
N CYS A 118 30.01 1.40 -10.98
CA CYS A 118 31.13 2.28 -10.63
C CYS A 118 31.58 2.08 -9.17
N TYR A 119 30.63 1.96 -8.24
CA TYR A 119 30.89 1.68 -6.83
C TYR A 119 31.69 0.39 -6.66
N TYR A 120 31.24 -0.70 -7.31
CA TYR A 120 31.91 -1.99 -7.26
C TYR A 120 33.37 -1.89 -7.72
N LEU A 121 33.60 -1.28 -8.89
CA LEU A 121 34.96 -1.14 -9.44
C LEU A 121 35.87 -0.31 -8.54
N LEU A 122 35.37 0.82 -8.01
CA LEU A 122 36.14 1.69 -7.13
C LEU A 122 36.40 1.04 -5.76
N PHE A 123 35.38 0.44 -5.16
CA PHE A 123 35.48 -0.19 -3.85
C PHE A 123 36.43 -1.39 -3.90
N GLU A 124 36.36 -2.22 -4.93
CA GLU A 124 37.26 -3.37 -5.10
C GLU A 124 38.71 -2.91 -5.29
N LEU A 125 38.93 -1.86 -6.09
CA LEU A 125 40.24 -1.29 -6.34
C LEU A 125 40.90 -0.76 -5.05
N ILE A 126 40.12 -0.06 -4.22
CA ILE A 126 40.62 0.64 -3.04
C ILE A 126 40.73 -0.30 -1.83
N SER A 127 39.66 -1.03 -1.53
CA SER A 127 39.54 -1.79 -0.29
C SER A 127 40.27 -3.13 -0.32
N LYS A 128 40.34 -3.77 -1.51
CA LYS A 128 40.80 -5.15 -1.71
C LYS A 128 40.12 -6.19 -0.80
N LEU A 129 38.89 -5.90 -0.35
CA LEU A 129 38.11 -6.77 0.52
C LEU A 129 37.34 -7.82 -0.29
N PRO A 130 37.19 -9.05 0.24
CA PRO A 130 36.60 -10.17 -0.50
C PRO A 130 35.09 -10.02 -0.75
N TYR A 131 34.42 -9.09 -0.07
CA TYR A 131 32.97 -8.88 -0.13
C TYR A 131 32.55 -7.63 -0.91
N SER A 132 33.39 -7.14 -1.83
CA SER A 132 33.11 -5.94 -2.63
C SER A 132 31.76 -6.00 -3.37
N LEU A 133 31.41 -7.17 -3.92
CA LEU A 133 30.12 -7.39 -4.60
C LEU A 133 28.91 -7.26 -3.65
N TRP A 134 29.00 -7.87 -2.47
CA TRP A 134 27.95 -7.76 -1.45
C TRP A 134 27.79 -6.32 -0.99
N ASN A 135 28.90 -5.60 -0.85
CA ASN A 135 28.86 -4.23 -0.42
C ASN A 135 28.15 -3.29 -1.41
N THR A 136 28.22 -3.59 -2.71
CA THR A 136 27.49 -2.84 -3.75
C THR A 136 25.97 -2.86 -3.54
N THR A 137 25.42 -3.90 -2.89
CA THR A 137 23.97 -3.98 -2.62
C THR A 137 23.46 -2.85 -1.72
N ASN A 138 24.35 -2.20 -0.95
CA ASN A 138 24.00 -1.03 -0.14
C ASN A 138 23.46 0.14 -0.97
N ILE A 139 23.71 0.18 -2.29
CA ILE A 139 23.13 1.19 -3.18
C ILE A 139 21.60 1.18 -3.16
N LEU A 140 20.95 0.07 -2.78
CA LEU A 140 19.51 -0.01 -2.67
C LEU A 140 18.94 1.00 -1.65
N TRP A 141 19.73 1.38 -0.64
CA TRP A 141 19.35 2.42 0.32
C TRP A 141 19.13 3.80 -0.34
N PHE A 142 19.75 4.06 -1.49
CA PHE A 142 19.51 5.27 -2.29
C PHE A 142 18.07 5.35 -2.83
N ALA A 143 17.46 4.19 -3.16
CA ALA A 143 16.11 4.14 -3.70
C ALA A 143 15.02 4.30 -2.63
N ILE A 144 15.33 4.00 -1.36
CA ILE A 144 14.35 3.96 -0.26
C ILE A 144 13.60 5.29 -0.08
N PRO A 145 14.26 6.47 0.01
CA PRO A 145 13.53 7.73 0.18
C PRO A 145 12.50 8.00 -0.92
N TYR A 146 12.86 7.72 -2.18
CA TYR A 146 11.94 7.90 -3.31
C TYR A 146 10.77 6.93 -3.26
N LEU A 147 11.01 5.67 -2.91
CA LEU A 147 9.95 4.66 -2.75
C LEU A 147 8.98 5.03 -1.60
N ILE A 148 9.48 5.58 -0.50
CA ILE A 148 8.64 6.09 0.59
C ILE A 148 7.78 7.26 0.10
N MET A 149 8.35 8.25 -0.58
CA MET A 149 7.60 9.37 -1.14
C MET A 149 6.53 8.87 -2.13
N TYR A 150 6.89 7.95 -3.02
CA TYR A 150 5.99 7.38 -4.02
C TYR A 150 4.85 6.60 -3.38
N SER A 151 5.14 5.72 -2.41
CA SER A 151 4.11 4.97 -1.68
C SER A 151 3.15 5.88 -0.94
N ARG A 152 3.63 6.99 -0.34
CA ARG A 152 2.77 8.01 0.26
C ARG A 152 1.82 8.63 -0.76
N THR A 153 2.29 8.98 -1.96
CA THR A 153 1.41 9.54 -2.99
C THR A 153 0.33 8.54 -3.43
N LEU A 154 0.71 7.28 -3.64
CA LEU A 154 -0.25 6.22 -3.97
C LEU A 154 -1.26 6.01 -2.86
N PHE A 155 -0.83 6.06 -1.59
CA PHE A 155 -1.71 5.93 -0.44
C PHE A 155 -2.74 7.07 -0.36
N LEU A 156 -2.31 8.31 -0.65
CA LEU A 156 -3.20 9.47 -0.69
C LEU A 156 -4.13 9.48 -1.91
N ASP A 157 -3.72 8.86 -3.02
CA ASP A 157 -4.53 8.69 -4.22
C ASP A 157 -5.64 7.63 -4.03
N ILE A 158 -5.60 6.80 -2.97
CA ILE A 158 -6.66 5.83 -2.67
C ILE A 158 -7.92 6.61 -2.24
N PRO A 159 -9.03 6.54 -3.01
CA PRO A 159 -10.25 7.23 -2.64
C PRO A 159 -10.74 6.70 -1.29
N HIS A 160 -11.22 7.60 -0.43
CA HIS A 160 -11.93 7.18 0.77
C HIS A 160 -13.11 6.29 0.34
N PRO A 161 -13.23 5.09 0.88
CA PRO A 161 -14.36 4.23 0.57
C PRO A 161 -15.65 4.95 0.98
N ILE A 162 -16.51 5.24 0.00
CA ILE A 162 -17.83 5.81 0.23
C ILE A 162 -18.68 4.68 0.81
N TYR A 163 -18.96 4.76 2.11
CA TYR A 163 -19.84 3.81 2.79
C TYR A 163 -21.26 4.33 2.74
N THR A 164 -22.19 3.51 2.27
CA THR A 164 -23.62 3.73 2.46
C THR A 164 -23.98 3.22 3.85
N PRO A 165 -24.18 4.09 4.86
CA PRO A 165 -24.67 3.65 6.15
C PRO A 165 -26.06 3.02 5.98
N TRP A 166 -26.30 1.90 6.65
CA TRP A 166 -27.65 1.36 6.76
C TRP A 166 -28.38 2.06 7.90
N GLU A 167 -29.45 2.77 7.57
CA GLU A 167 -30.38 3.28 8.57
C GLU A 167 -31.51 2.27 8.76
N LEU A 168 -31.94 2.08 10.02
CA LEU A 168 -33.00 1.14 10.34
C LEU A 168 -34.32 1.49 9.63
N SER A 169 -34.55 2.78 9.39
CA SER A 169 -35.67 3.35 8.64
C SER A 169 -35.77 2.84 7.19
N TYR A 170 -34.66 2.42 6.57
CA TYR A 170 -34.65 1.90 5.20
C TYR A 170 -35.12 0.45 5.10
N GLY A 171 -35.26 -0.26 6.22
CA GLY A 171 -35.66 -1.65 6.19
C GLY A 171 -37.13 -1.85 5.91
N THR A 172 -37.45 -2.66 4.91
CA THR A 172 -38.81 -3.15 4.62
C THR A 172 -39.16 -4.38 5.44
N PHE A 173 -38.65 -4.43 6.67
CA PHE A 173 -38.71 -5.58 7.56
C PHE A 173 -40.16 -5.91 7.97
N ASP A 174 -40.64 -7.12 7.66
CA ASP A 174 -41.91 -7.66 8.18
C ASP A 174 -41.67 -8.94 8.99
N ARG A 175 -41.72 -8.82 10.32
CA ARG A 175 -41.49 -9.91 11.26
C ARG A 175 -42.33 -11.16 11.01
N LYS A 176 -43.59 -11.02 10.55
CA LYS A 176 -44.49 -12.17 10.32
C LYS A 176 -44.00 -13.06 9.18
N TYR A 177 -43.34 -12.46 8.19
CA TYR A 177 -42.69 -13.21 7.13
C TYR A 177 -41.52 -14.05 7.67
N TRP A 178 -40.70 -13.48 8.57
CA TRP A 178 -39.48 -14.10 9.10
C TRP A 178 -39.71 -15.30 10.03
N ASP A 179 -40.75 -15.25 10.86
CA ASP A 179 -41.08 -16.38 11.75
C ASP A 179 -41.50 -17.63 10.95
N ASN A 180 -41.81 -17.47 9.65
CA ASN A 180 -42.30 -18.53 8.75
C ASN A 180 -41.32 -18.92 7.62
N ILE A 181 -40.12 -18.33 7.56
CA ILE A 181 -39.13 -18.69 6.53
C ILE A 181 -38.53 -20.07 6.81
N ASP A 182 -38.39 -20.88 5.75
CA ASP A 182 -37.69 -22.17 5.83
C ASP A 182 -36.20 -21.96 6.16
N ASN A 183 -35.70 -22.71 7.15
CA ASN A 183 -34.34 -22.59 7.67
C ASN A 183 -33.28 -23.23 6.74
N PHE A 184 -33.70 -23.76 5.60
CA PHE A 184 -32.81 -24.49 4.69
C PHE A 184 -31.72 -23.57 4.11
N GLY A 185 -30.45 -23.99 4.25
CA GLY A 185 -29.30 -23.25 3.69
C GLY A 185 -28.81 -22.05 4.51
N PHE A 186 -29.31 -21.83 5.73
CA PHE A 186 -28.87 -20.71 6.58
C PHE A 186 -27.38 -20.83 6.95
N ARG A 187 -26.67 -19.70 6.84
CA ARG A 187 -25.26 -19.61 7.27
C ARG A 187 -25.23 -19.14 8.72
N THR A 188 -24.39 -19.76 9.55
CA THR A 188 -24.16 -19.26 10.91
C THR A 188 -23.08 -18.19 10.86
N VAL A 189 -23.33 -17.01 11.43
CA VAL A 189 -22.34 -15.91 11.47
C VAL A 189 -22.14 -15.42 12.90
N LYS A 190 -20.92 -14.96 13.19
CA LYS A 190 -20.57 -14.33 14.48
C LYS A 190 -20.66 -12.83 14.33
N VAL A 191 -21.64 -12.20 14.96
CA VAL A 191 -21.80 -10.75 14.98
C VAL A 191 -21.07 -10.16 16.17
N LYS A 192 -20.21 -9.17 15.92
CA LYS A 192 -19.57 -8.36 16.96
C LYS A 192 -20.12 -6.94 16.91
N ILE A 193 -20.85 -6.57 17.95
CA ILE A 193 -21.53 -5.27 18.07
C ILE A 193 -21.39 -4.73 19.50
N LYS A 194 -21.20 -3.42 19.66
CA LYS A 194 -21.27 -2.77 20.99
C LYS A 194 -22.73 -2.49 21.33
N ARG A 195 -23.21 -2.82 22.53
CA ARG A 195 -24.63 -2.59 22.88
C ARG A 195 -24.88 -1.11 23.18
N ASN A 196 -23.99 -0.48 23.94
CA ASN A 196 -23.94 0.96 24.18
C ASN A 196 -22.72 1.60 23.46
N ILE A 197 -22.79 2.90 23.18
CA ILE A 197 -21.68 3.70 22.63
C ILE A 197 -20.45 3.66 23.56
N LYS A 198 -20.67 3.68 24.87
CA LYS A 198 -19.62 3.72 25.91
C LYS A 198 -19.01 2.36 26.22
N ASP A 199 -19.53 1.27 25.64
CA ASP A 199 -19.03 -0.07 25.95
C ASP A 199 -17.57 -0.22 25.48
N PRO A 200 -16.65 -0.67 26.37
CA PRO A 200 -15.25 -0.89 26.00
C PRO A 200 -15.11 -2.11 25.08
N THR A 201 -15.98 -3.11 25.23
CA THR A 201 -15.88 -4.41 24.54
C THR A 201 -17.06 -4.68 23.59
N TYR A 202 -16.82 -5.48 22.55
CA TYR A 202 -17.88 -5.96 21.65
C TYR A 202 -18.64 -7.13 22.28
N ALA A 203 -19.97 -7.11 22.23
CA ALA A 203 -20.79 -8.29 22.44
C ALA A 203 -20.66 -9.22 21.22
N SER A 204 -20.48 -10.51 21.48
CA SER A 204 -20.40 -11.54 20.43
C SER A 204 -21.70 -12.32 20.40
N LEU A 205 -22.42 -12.24 19.28
CA LEU A 205 -23.69 -12.92 19.05
C LEU A 205 -23.51 -13.95 17.94
N VAL A 206 -24.00 -15.17 18.15
CA VAL A 206 -24.03 -16.20 17.10
C VAL A 206 -25.45 -16.22 16.54
N VAL A 207 -25.60 -15.80 15.30
CA VAL A 207 -26.91 -15.63 14.66
C VAL A 207 -26.92 -16.32 13.30
N ARG A 208 -28.11 -16.76 12.88
CA ARG A 208 -28.33 -17.37 11.57
C ARG A 208 -28.60 -16.26 10.55
N LEU A 209 -27.95 -16.36 9.40
CA LEU A 209 -28.06 -15.45 8.26
C LEU A 209 -28.64 -16.23 7.07
N PRO A 210 -29.89 -15.91 6.64
CA PRO A 210 -30.47 -16.47 5.42
C PRO A 210 -29.75 -15.98 4.16
N ASN A 211 -29.84 -16.74 3.06
CA ASN A 211 -29.13 -16.40 1.81
C ASN A 211 -29.91 -15.46 0.89
N GLU A 212 -31.23 -15.42 1.01
CA GLU A 212 -32.12 -14.73 0.07
C GLU A 212 -32.33 -13.25 0.41
N ILE A 213 -31.90 -12.82 1.60
CA ILE A 213 -32.29 -11.53 2.17
C ILE A 213 -31.08 -10.60 2.25
N SER A 214 -31.34 -9.30 2.05
CA SER A 214 -30.32 -8.27 2.20
C SER A 214 -29.79 -8.21 3.63
N LEU A 215 -28.49 -7.90 3.74
CA LEU A 215 -27.81 -7.84 5.04
C LEU A 215 -28.42 -6.78 5.97
N GLY A 216 -28.91 -5.68 5.42
CA GLY A 216 -29.59 -4.61 6.16
C GLY A 216 -30.92 -5.06 6.78
N ASN A 217 -31.80 -5.70 5.99
CA ASN A 217 -33.08 -6.19 6.49
C ASN A 217 -32.91 -7.30 7.54
N TRP A 218 -31.92 -8.18 7.34
CA TRP A 218 -31.53 -9.16 8.35
C TRP A 218 -31.05 -8.50 9.64
N PHE A 219 -30.30 -7.41 9.55
CA PHE A 219 -29.82 -6.70 10.73
C PHE A 219 -30.95 -6.08 11.56
N ASN A 220 -31.98 -5.53 10.90
CA ASN A 220 -33.19 -5.05 11.59
C ASN A 220 -33.84 -6.18 12.41
N TRP A 221 -34.00 -7.36 11.81
CA TRP A 221 -34.52 -8.55 12.50
C TRP A 221 -33.65 -8.93 13.71
N VAL A 222 -32.32 -8.97 13.54
CA VAL A 222 -31.39 -9.32 14.63
C VAL A 222 -31.53 -8.36 15.81
N ILE A 223 -31.63 -7.06 15.55
CA ILE A 223 -31.82 -6.05 16.61
C ILE A 223 -33.12 -6.32 17.36
N GLU A 224 -34.24 -6.50 16.65
CA GLU A 224 -35.54 -6.66 17.28
C GLU A 224 -35.64 -7.98 18.08
N ASP A 225 -35.10 -9.08 17.53
CA ASP A 225 -35.03 -10.37 18.22
C ASP A 225 -34.18 -10.27 19.49
N GLN A 226 -33.00 -9.67 19.42
CA GLN A 226 -32.12 -9.52 20.58
C GLN A 226 -32.70 -8.59 21.65
N ASN A 227 -33.28 -7.46 21.26
CA ASN A 227 -33.90 -6.51 22.19
C ASN A 227 -35.14 -7.08 22.88
N ARG A 228 -35.87 -7.99 22.21
CA ARG A 228 -37.01 -8.71 22.81
C ARG A 228 -36.54 -9.82 23.76
N ARG A 229 -35.53 -10.61 23.37
CA ARG A 229 -34.99 -11.71 24.20
C ARG A 229 -34.23 -11.22 25.42
N PHE A 230 -33.56 -10.08 25.31
CA PHE A 230 -32.75 -9.50 26.38
C PHE A 230 -33.15 -8.04 26.67
N PRO A 231 -34.33 -7.79 27.28
CA PRO A 231 -34.84 -6.44 27.53
C PRO A 231 -33.94 -5.60 28.44
N GLN A 232 -33.15 -6.25 29.30
CA GLN A 232 -32.20 -5.62 30.22
C GLN A 232 -30.88 -5.20 29.55
N ASN A 233 -30.58 -5.74 28.36
CA ASN A 233 -29.32 -5.54 27.64
C ASN A 233 -29.57 -5.14 26.18
N LYS A 234 -30.40 -4.10 25.99
CA LYS A 234 -30.79 -3.63 24.66
C LYS A 234 -29.61 -3.06 23.89
N ILE A 235 -29.61 -3.29 22.58
CA ILE A 235 -28.77 -2.58 21.62
C ILE A 235 -29.42 -1.23 21.38
N GLU A 236 -28.72 -0.15 21.74
CA GLU A 236 -29.20 1.22 21.52
C GLU A 236 -29.20 1.53 20.02
N THR A 237 -30.37 1.83 19.49
CA THR A 237 -30.59 2.11 18.06
C THR A 237 -30.87 3.58 17.78
N GLU A 238 -31.29 4.33 18.80
CA GLU A 238 -31.72 5.72 18.69
C GLU A 238 -31.07 6.54 19.81
N LYS A 239 -30.77 7.79 19.48
CA LYS A 239 -30.41 8.83 20.44
C LYS A 239 -31.10 10.10 19.97
N GLU A 240 -31.71 10.84 20.90
CA GLU A 240 -32.70 11.93 20.67
C GLU A 240 -32.28 13.02 19.67
N ASP A 241 -31.02 13.09 19.24
CA ASP A 241 -30.49 14.19 18.40
C ASP A 241 -29.54 13.73 17.26
N MET A 242 -29.47 12.43 16.93
CA MET A 242 -28.53 11.93 15.90
C MET A 242 -29.15 10.86 14.99
N GLN A 243 -29.01 11.04 13.68
CA GLN A 243 -29.24 9.96 12.70
C GLN A 243 -28.09 8.94 12.80
N ILE A 244 -28.43 7.74 13.28
CA ILE A 244 -27.48 6.64 13.46
C ILE A 244 -27.54 5.72 12.24
N GLY A 245 -26.41 5.65 11.56
CA GLY A 245 -26.15 4.69 10.50
C GLY A 245 -25.37 3.49 11.02
N TRP A 246 -25.45 2.38 10.30
CA TRP A 246 -24.72 1.15 10.60
C TRP A 246 -23.83 0.73 9.44
N MET A 247 -22.57 0.41 9.76
CA MET A 247 -21.62 -0.14 8.80
C MET A 247 -21.28 -1.58 9.15
N PHE A 248 -21.22 -2.43 8.13
CA PHE A 248 -20.93 -3.84 8.23
C PHE A 248 -19.57 -4.13 7.60
N TYR A 249 -18.69 -4.82 8.33
CA TYR A 249 -17.40 -5.23 7.77
C TYR A 249 -16.94 -6.57 8.31
N THR A 250 -16.09 -7.26 7.54
CA THR A 250 -15.46 -8.52 7.94
C THR A 250 -13.96 -8.43 7.71
N SER A 251 -13.19 -9.04 8.61
CA SER A 251 -11.78 -9.35 8.32
C SER A 251 -11.70 -10.67 7.55
N LYS A 252 -10.87 -10.73 6.50
CA LYS A 252 -10.64 -11.99 5.76
C LYS A 252 -9.62 -12.91 6.44
N TRP A 253 -8.51 -12.37 6.95
CA TRP A 253 -7.37 -13.17 7.43
C TRP A 253 -6.70 -12.63 8.71
N PHE A 254 -6.73 -11.32 8.96
CA PHE A 254 -6.11 -10.72 10.13
C PHE A 254 -6.81 -9.41 10.52
N ASN A 255 -6.74 -8.99 11.79
CA ASN A 255 -7.26 -7.70 12.26
C ASN A 255 -6.40 -6.51 11.79
N PHE A 256 -5.99 -6.49 10.52
CA PHE A 256 -5.27 -5.37 9.90
C PHE A 256 -6.23 -4.54 9.04
N PRO A 257 -6.14 -3.20 9.06
CA PRO A 257 -7.04 -2.32 8.30
C PRO A 257 -7.14 -2.64 6.80
N LEU A 258 -6.04 -3.09 6.16
CA LEU A 258 -6.01 -3.44 4.74
C LEU A 258 -6.81 -4.71 4.38
N PHE A 259 -7.12 -5.58 5.35
CA PHE A 259 -7.88 -6.83 5.11
C PHE A 259 -9.34 -6.73 5.55
N ILE A 260 -9.80 -5.52 5.85
CA ILE A 260 -11.19 -5.22 6.15
C ILE A 260 -11.94 -5.13 4.83
N ARG A 261 -12.94 -6.00 4.66
CA ARG A 261 -13.90 -5.91 3.57
C ARG A 261 -15.20 -5.36 4.13
N ILE A 262 -15.62 -4.22 3.62
CA ILE A 262 -16.94 -3.66 3.90
C ILE A 262 -17.99 -4.47 3.14
N LEU A 263 -19.11 -4.71 3.81
CA LEU A 263 -20.25 -5.44 3.27
C LEU A 263 -21.33 -4.42 2.89
N ASP A 264 -21.94 -4.64 1.73
CA ASP A 264 -23.04 -3.81 1.25
C ASP A 264 -24.34 -4.23 1.94
N PRO A 265 -25.03 -3.33 2.67
CA PRO A 265 -26.26 -3.69 3.36
C PRO A 265 -27.42 -4.06 2.41
N THR A 266 -27.39 -3.61 1.16
CA THR A 266 -28.44 -3.88 0.16
C THR A 266 -28.32 -5.26 -0.48
N LEU A 267 -27.11 -5.85 -0.47
CA LEU A 267 -26.84 -7.16 -1.04
C LEU A 267 -27.11 -8.30 -0.06
N THR A 268 -27.41 -9.47 -0.62
CA THR A 268 -27.63 -10.71 0.15
C THR A 268 -26.32 -11.31 0.69
N SER A 269 -26.41 -12.40 1.46
CA SER A 269 -25.24 -13.12 1.97
C SER A 269 -24.32 -13.62 0.83
N GLU A 270 -24.91 -13.99 -0.30
CA GLU A 270 -24.20 -14.45 -1.50
C GLU A 270 -23.58 -13.29 -2.27
N GLY A 271 -24.33 -12.20 -2.46
CA GLY A 271 -23.82 -10.97 -3.09
C GLY A 271 -22.61 -10.41 -2.34
N ASN A 272 -22.64 -10.47 -1.01
CA ASN A 272 -21.52 -10.08 -0.14
C ASN A 272 -20.42 -11.15 0.01
N LYS A 273 -20.60 -12.35 -0.58
CA LYS A 273 -19.69 -13.50 -0.46
C LYS A 273 -19.33 -13.79 1.02
N ILE A 274 -20.34 -13.89 1.87
CA ILE A 274 -20.21 -14.19 3.31
C ILE A 274 -20.13 -15.70 3.50
N LYS A 275 -19.06 -16.21 4.11
CA LYS A 275 -18.85 -17.64 4.38
C LYS A 275 -19.52 -18.05 5.70
N ASN A 276 -19.77 -19.35 5.85
CA ASN A 276 -20.24 -19.92 7.12
C ASN A 276 -19.20 -19.69 8.24
N ASN A 277 -19.68 -19.43 9.45
CA ASN A 277 -18.92 -19.10 10.65
C ASN A 277 -18.03 -17.84 10.54
N GLN A 278 -18.29 -16.96 9.57
CA GLN A 278 -17.55 -15.71 9.39
C GLN A 278 -17.93 -14.68 10.47
N THR A 279 -16.95 -13.87 10.90
CA THR A 279 -17.19 -12.79 11.87
C THR A 279 -17.54 -11.49 11.15
N ILE A 280 -18.73 -10.96 11.42
CA ILE A 280 -19.22 -9.68 10.94
C ILE A 280 -19.13 -8.68 12.09
N TYR A 281 -18.36 -7.61 11.88
CA TYR A 281 -18.31 -6.47 12.79
C TYR A 281 -19.33 -5.45 12.35
N ILE A 282 -20.09 -4.95 13.31
CA ILE A 282 -21.13 -3.95 13.09
C ILE A 282 -20.78 -2.72 13.91
N ARG A 283 -20.62 -1.59 13.21
CA ARG A 283 -20.20 -0.32 13.81
C ARG A 283 -21.24 0.75 13.55
N ARG A 284 -21.61 1.47 14.61
CA ARG A 284 -22.42 2.69 14.52
C ARG A 284 -21.58 3.82 13.89
N VAL A 285 -22.20 4.55 12.98
CA VAL A 285 -21.68 5.79 12.40
C VAL A 285 -22.72 6.88 12.52
N GLN A 286 -22.26 8.11 12.72
CA GLN A 286 -23.13 9.27 12.66
C GLN A 286 -23.31 9.64 11.18
N VAL A 287 -24.55 9.70 10.73
CA VAL A 287 -24.87 10.21 9.40
C VAL A 287 -25.04 11.71 9.55
N GLU A 288 -24.07 12.48 9.05
CA GLU A 288 -24.29 13.92 8.86
C GLU A 288 -25.28 14.07 7.71
N THR A 289 -26.47 14.58 8.00
CA THR A 289 -27.39 15.01 6.95
C THR A 289 -26.67 16.10 6.18
N LYS A 290 -26.23 15.81 4.95
CA LYS A 290 -25.79 16.88 4.04
C LYS A 290 -26.99 17.81 3.89
N THR A 291 -26.94 18.97 4.52
CA THR A 291 -27.78 20.09 4.15
C THR A 291 -27.55 20.34 2.67
N SER A 292 -28.59 20.03 1.89
CA SER A 292 -28.73 20.29 0.47
C SER A 292 -28.44 21.75 0.13
#